data_AF-A0A8H4J2N6-F1
#
_entry.id   AF-A0A8H4J2N6-F1
#
_cell.length_a   1.000
_cell.length_b   1.000
_cell.length_c   1.000
_cell.angle_alpha   90.00
_cell.angle_beta   90.00
_cell.angle_gamma   90.00
#
_symmetry.space_group_name_H-M   'P 1'
#
loop_
_entity.id
_entity.type
_entity.pdbx_description
1 polymer ?
#
loop_
_entity_poly.entity_id
_entity_poly.type
_entity_poly.pdbx_seq_one_letter_code
_entity_poly.pdbx_strand_id
1 'polypeptide(L)'
;MADDLDEVLLQTLDMLEWRLRRLEFVLSGHVPPEHQQADAPVVSRLQKLESRLSNLASNSRAINDILQLQSKHADIFAPTEQPARPQPSSIDDPTPEIKLGTILTEAPAFPATASQLTSLHDLPLPPTESFTSLVALSPRIAQLEQNQLAQAQEISDLRKKSGKAVLRWHEVMVLGQGRCWAEWDSRVRQAERDVRREEIKIEREAGGA
;
A
#
# COMPACT_ATOMS: atom_id res chain seq x y z
N MET A 1 -10.75 22.56 -10.62
CA MET A 1 -9.76 23.06 -11.59
C MET A 1 -8.33 22.82 -11.14
N ALA A 2 -7.90 23.27 -9.95
CA ALA A 2 -6.58 22.93 -9.40
C ALA A 2 -6.56 21.51 -8.80
N ASP A 3 -7.59 21.14 -8.02
CA ASP A 3 -7.72 19.78 -7.46
C ASP A 3 -7.80 18.69 -8.54
N ASP A 4 -8.48 18.95 -9.67
CA ASP A 4 -8.57 17.99 -10.79
C ASP A 4 -7.20 17.76 -11.45
N LEU A 5 -6.33 18.77 -11.47
CA LEU A 5 -4.97 18.65 -12.02
C LEU A 5 -4.08 17.85 -11.07
N ASP A 6 -4.19 18.10 -9.77
CA ASP A 6 -3.46 17.36 -8.75
C ASP A 6 -3.89 15.87 -8.71
N GLU A 7 -5.17 15.58 -8.93
CA GLU A 7 -5.66 14.20 -9.05
C GLU A 7 -5.10 13.48 -10.28
N VAL A 8 -5.06 14.15 -11.44
CA VAL A 8 -4.45 13.59 -12.65
C VAL A 8 -2.95 13.35 -12.44
N LEU A 9 -2.24 14.26 -11.78
CA LEU A 9 -0.82 14.09 -11.47
C LEU A 9 -0.58 12.87 -10.57
N LEU A 10 -1.40 12.68 -9.53
CA LEU A 10 -1.31 11.50 -8.65
C LEU A 10 -1.59 10.20 -9.40
N GLN A 11 -2.60 10.17 -10.27
CA GLN A 11 -2.91 8.99 -11.09
C GLN A 11 -1.77 8.65 -12.07
N THR A 12 -1.16 9.66 -12.69
CA THR A 12 -0.01 9.44 -13.59
C THR A 12 1.23 8.95 -12.83
N LEU A 13 1.45 9.45 -11.62
CA LEU A 13 2.56 9.01 -10.76
C LEU A 13 2.37 7.56 -10.31
N ASP A 14 1.17 7.17 -9.88
CA ASP A 14 0.86 5.78 -9.50
C ASP A 14 1.01 4.84 -10.71
N MET A 15 0.54 5.25 -11.90
CA MET A 15 0.74 4.46 -13.11
C MET A 15 2.22 4.30 -13.48
N LEU A 16 3.04 5.34 -13.30
CA LEU A 16 4.48 5.28 -13.53
C LEU A 16 5.18 4.38 -12.50
N GLU A 17 4.80 4.48 -11.22
CA GLU A 17 5.32 3.64 -10.16
C GLU A 17 4.99 2.17 -10.39
N TRP A 18 3.74 1.86 -10.76
CA TRP A 18 3.34 0.50 -11.10
C TRP A 18 4.13 -0.05 -12.29
N ARG A 19 4.33 0.76 -13.34
CA ARG A 19 5.14 0.37 -14.49
C ARG A 19 6.59 0.14 -14.10
N LEU A 20 7.16 0.97 -13.23
CA LEU A 20 8.53 0.82 -12.75
C LEU A 20 8.69 -0.46 -11.92
N ARG A 21 7.78 -0.72 -10.98
CA ARG A 21 7.76 -1.96 -10.19
C ARG A 21 7.58 -3.20 -11.07
N ARG A 22 6.79 -3.10 -12.14
CA ARG A 22 6.63 -4.18 -13.11
C ARG A 22 7.91 -4.42 -13.93
N LEU A 23 8.59 -3.35 -14.36
CA LEU A 23 9.87 -3.47 -15.06
C LEU A 23 10.94 -4.06 -14.13
N GLU A 24 10.99 -3.61 -12.88
CA GLU A 24 11.85 -4.17 -11.84
C GLU A 24 11.56 -5.65 -11.66
N PHE A 25 10.29 -6.04 -11.49
CA PHE A 25 9.87 -7.44 -11.37
C PHE A 25 10.27 -8.28 -12.59
N VAL A 26 10.13 -7.75 -13.81
CA VAL A 26 10.53 -8.44 -15.04
C VAL A 26 12.05 -8.61 -15.13
N LEU A 27 12.81 -7.62 -14.66
CA LEU A 27 14.28 -7.61 -14.72
C LEU A 27 14.93 -8.45 -13.62
N SER A 28 14.42 -8.40 -12.38
CA SER A 28 14.98 -9.11 -11.23
C SER A 28 14.31 -10.47 -10.97
N GLY A 29 13.11 -10.67 -11.48
CA GLY A 29 12.27 -11.83 -11.15
C GLY A 29 11.90 -11.88 -9.66
N HIS A 30 11.26 -12.97 -9.25
CA HIS A 30 10.98 -13.28 -7.84
C HIS A 30 12.18 -13.96 -7.19
N VAL A 31 13.33 -13.28 -7.16
CA VAL A 31 14.53 -13.78 -6.45
C VAL A 31 14.59 -13.08 -5.10
N PRO A 32 14.51 -13.80 -3.97
CA PRO A 32 14.67 -13.20 -2.64
C PRO A 32 16.05 -12.53 -2.55
N PRO A 33 16.17 -11.38 -1.83
CA PRO A 33 17.37 -10.54 -1.83
C PRO A 33 18.64 -11.27 -1.37
N GLU A 34 18.51 -12.38 -0.65
CA GLU A 34 19.62 -13.21 -0.18
C GLU A 34 20.31 -14.02 -1.29
N HIS A 35 19.64 -14.22 -2.43
CA HIS A 35 20.14 -15.04 -3.56
C HIS A 35 20.43 -14.19 -4.80
N GLN A 36 20.70 -12.89 -4.64
CA GLN A 36 21.26 -12.05 -5.71
C GLN A 36 22.65 -12.58 -6.10
N GLN A 37 22.68 -13.64 -6.90
CA GLN A 37 23.89 -14.11 -7.54
C GLN A 37 24.36 -13.01 -8.50
N ALA A 38 25.38 -12.32 -8.03
CA ALA A 38 26.41 -11.57 -8.73
C ALA A 38 26.06 -10.15 -9.19
N ASP A 39 26.91 -9.24 -8.71
CA ASP A 39 27.14 -7.81 -9.02
C ASP A 39 27.34 -7.43 -10.50
N ALA A 40 26.90 -8.28 -11.45
CA ALA A 40 27.10 -8.07 -12.87
C ALA A 40 25.85 -7.42 -13.50
N PRO A 41 26.01 -6.39 -14.35
CA PRO A 41 24.88 -5.73 -15.00
C PRO A 41 24.06 -6.76 -15.80
N VAL A 42 22.74 -6.61 -15.83
CA VAL A 42 21.78 -7.51 -16.52
C VAL A 42 22.21 -7.80 -17.96
N VAL A 43 22.73 -6.79 -18.65
CA VAL A 43 23.28 -6.89 -20.02
C VAL A 43 24.39 -7.95 -20.12
N SER A 44 25.31 -8.00 -19.16
CA SER A 44 26.40 -8.98 -19.16
C SER A 44 25.91 -10.41 -18.89
N ARG A 45 24.83 -10.57 -18.13
CA ARG A 45 24.18 -11.87 -17.89
C ARG A 45 23.45 -12.35 -19.16
N LEU A 46 22.76 -11.44 -19.84
CA LEU A 46 22.14 -11.72 -21.14
C LEU A 46 23.17 -12.12 -22.18
N GLN A 47 24.30 -11.40 -22.30
CA GLN A 47 25.38 -11.75 -23.22
C GLN A 47 26.02 -13.12 -22.91
N LYS A 48 26.15 -13.48 -21.62
CA LYS A 48 26.59 -14.82 -21.21
C LYS A 48 25.58 -15.91 -21.57
N LEU A 49 24.28 -15.64 -21.46
CA LEU A 49 23.25 -16.58 -21.86
C LEU A 49 23.18 -16.71 -23.38
N GLU A 50 23.25 -15.60 -24.10
CA GLU A 50 23.27 -15.54 -25.56
C GLU A 50 24.47 -16.31 -26.12
N SER A 51 25.68 -16.08 -25.61
CA SER A 51 26.86 -16.86 -26.04
C SER A 51 26.74 -18.35 -25.70
N ARG A 52 26.11 -18.72 -24.58
CA ARG A 52 25.84 -20.13 -24.25
C ARG A 52 24.79 -20.75 -25.16
N LEU A 53 23.74 -20.01 -25.50
CA LEU A 53 22.67 -20.44 -26.40
C LEU A 53 23.17 -20.52 -27.85
N SER A 54 24.02 -19.60 -28.30
CA SER A 54 24.64 -19.66 -29.62
C SER A 54 25.57 -20.85 -29.74
N ASN A 55 26.35 -21.16 -28.69
CA ASN A 55 27.18 -22.36 -28.65
C ASN A 55 26.33 -23.65 -28.61
N LEU A 56 25.17 -23.62 -27.94
CA LEU A 56 24.26 -24.77 -27.94
C LEU A 56 23.57 -24.96 -29.29
N ALA A 57 23.20 -23.85 -29.95
CA ALA A 57 22.66 -23.85 -31.30
C ALA A 57 23.68 -24.38 -32.31
N SER A 58 24.96 -23.97 -32.23
CA SER A 58 25.99 -24.50 -33.13
C SER A 58 26.26 -25.99 -32.93
N ASN A 59 26.12 -26.50 -31.71
CA ASN A 59 26.41 -27.90 -31.38
C ASN A 59 25.24 -28.86 -31.63
N SER A 60 24.00 -28.37 -31.73
CA SER A 60 22.81 -29.20 -31.91
C SER A 60 22.16 -28.97 -33.27
N ARG A 61 22.19 -30.01 -34.13
CA ARG A 61 21.57 -29.99 -35.46
C ARG A 61 20.06 -29.70 -35.40
N ALA A 62 19.37 -30.29 -34.43
CA ALA A 62 17.93 -30.10 -34.26
C ALA A 62 17.55 -28.64 -33.93
N ILE A 63 18.39 -27.94 -33.16
CA ILE A 63 18.17 -26.52 -32.82
C ILE A 63 18.40 -25.64 -34.04
N ASN A 64 19.43 -25.91 -34.85
CA ASN A 64 19.62 -25.21 -36.12
C ASN A 64 18.46 -25.46 -37.09
N ASP A 65 17.94 -26.68 -37.17
CA ASP A 65 16.79 -27.00 -38.02
C ASP A 65 15.55 -26.23 -37.56
N ILE A 66 15.30 -26.10 -36.26
CA ILE A 66 14.20 -25.30 -35.70
C ILE A 66 14.40 -23.80 -35.94
N LEU A 67 15.61 -23.26 -35.77
CA LEU A 67 15.91 -21.85 -36.05
C LEU A 67 15.79 -21.52 -37.55
N GLN A 68 16.16 -22.46 -38.42
CA GLN A 68 15.92 -22.36 -39.86
C GLN A 68 14.43 -22.45 -40.18
N LEU A 69 13.67 -23.27 -39.45
CA LEU A 69 12.22 -23.36 -39.61
C LEU A 69 11.52 -22.08 -39.14
N GLN A 70 11.97 -21.51 -38.02
CA GLN A 70 11.46 -20.25 -37.48
C GLN A 70 11.76 -19.06 -38.41
N SER A 71 12.96 -19.00 -39.00
CA SER A 71 13.30 -17.93 -39.95
C SER A 71 12.56 -18.07 -41.29
N LYS A 72 12.29 -19.29 -41.75
CA LYS A 72 11.52 -19.54 -42.98
C LYS A 72 10.01 -19.41 -42.78
N HIS A 73 9.52 -19.68 -41.57
CA HIS A 73 8.11 -19.71 -41.24
C HIS A 73 7.86 -19.01 -39.89
N ALA A 74 8.17 -17.72 -39.82
CA ALA A 74 7.92 -16.90 -38.64
C ALA A 74 6.43 -16.90 -38.23
N ASP A 75 5.54 -17.02 -39.23
CA ASP A 75 4.07 -17.06 -39.06
C ASP A 75 3.57 -18.27 -38.27
N ILE A 76 4.32 -19.38 -38.22
CA ILE A 76 3.91 -20.60 -37.50
C ILE A 76 4.13 -20.43 -35.98
N PHE A 77 5.12 -19.65 -35.57
CA PHE A 77 5.57 -19.54 -34.18
C PHE A 77 5.22 -18.20 -33.53
N ALA A 78 5.00 -17.17 -34.33
CA ALA A 78 4.39 -15.92 -33.92
C ALA A 78 3.12 -15.72 -34.77
N PRO A 79 1.97 -16.29 -34.36
CA PRO A 79 0.70 -15.84 -34.91
C PRO A 79 0.66 -14.34 -34.63
N THR A 80 0.79 -13.53 -35.67
CA THR A 80 0.71 -12.07 -35.58
C THR A 80 -0.47 -11.75 -34.67
N GLU A 81 -0.18 -11.08 -33.55
CA GLU A 81 -1.20 -10.53 -32.66
C GLU A 81 -2.22 -9.84 -33.55
N GLN A 82 -3.43 -10.41 -33.61
CA GLN A 82 -4.50 -9.95 -34.47
C GLN A 82 -4.68 -8.43 -34.29
N PRO A 83 -4.32 -7.59 -35.28
CA PRO A 83 -4.86 -6.25 -35.29
C PRO A 83 -6.33 -6.43 -35.69
N ALA A 84 -7.23 -6.17 -34.74
CA ALA A 84 -8.67 -6.00 -34.96
C ALA A 84 -9.30 -6.87 -36.06
N ARG A 85 -9.94 -7.97 -35.65
CA ARG A 85 -11.07 -8.61 -36.35
C ARG A 85 -11.03 -8.49 -37.89
N PRO A 86 -10.48 -9.48 -38.63
CA PRO A 86 -10.74 -9.52 -40.06
C PRO A 86 -12.25 -9.59 -40.26
N GLN A 87 -12.82 -8.59 -40.93
CA GLN A 87 -14.13 -8.72 -41.53
C GLN A 87 -14.07 -9.97 -42.42
N PRO A 88 -15.03 -10.91 -42.33
CA PRO A 88 -14.96 -12.11 -43.14
C PRO A 88 -15.06 -11.70 -44.60
N SER A 89 -13.91 -11.73 -45.29
CA SER A 89 -13.86 -11.76 -46.73
C SER A 89 -14.63 -13.00 -47.19
N SER A 90 -15.55 -12.78 -48.10
CA SER A 90 -16.47 -13.72 -48.79
C SER A 90 -15.83 -14.96 -49.45
N ILE A 91 -14.59 -15.31 -49.11
CA ILE A 91 -13.79 -16.38 -49.73
C ILE A 91 -13.60 -17.58 -48.80
N ASP A 92 -13.77 -17.40 -47.49
CA ASP A 92 -13.79 -18.50 -46.51
C ASP A 92 -15.20 -18.64 -45.93
N ASP A 93 -16.19 -18.91 -46.77
CA ASP A 93 -17.46 -19.43 -46.28
C ASP A 93 -17.20 -20.88 -45.84
N PRO A 94 -17.24 -21.22 -44.54
CA PRO A 94 -17.17 -22.61 -44.12
C PRO A 94 -18.28 -23.37 -44.85
N THR A 95 -17.97 -24.56 -45.35
CA THR A 95 -18.96 -25.42 -46.02
C THR A 95 -20.23 -25.51 -45.16
N PRO A 96 -21.42 -25.60 -45.78
CA PRO A 96 -22.69 -25.57 -45.04
C PRO A 96 -22.75 -26.61 -43.90
N GLU A 97 -22.00 -27.70 -44.05
CA GLU A 97 -21.80 -28.75 -43.05
C GLU A 97 -21.03 -28.28 -41.81
N ILE A 98 -19.98 -27.46 -41.95
CA ILE A 98 -19.22 -26.89 -40.83
C ILE A 98 -20.04 -25.81 -40.10
N LYS A 99 -20.82 -25.01 -40.85
CA LYS A 99 -21.77 -24.05 -40.27
C LYS A 99 -22.86 -24.78 -39.47
N LEU A 100 -23.43 -25.85 -40.02
CA LEU A 100 -24.38 -26.70 -39.30
C LEU A 100 -23.73 -27.38 -38.09
N GLY A 101 -22.51 -27.88 -38.21
CA GLY A 101 -21.78 -28.51 -37.10
C GLY A 101 -21.58 -27.54 -35.93
N THR A 102 -21.09 -26.33 -36.21
CA THR A 102 -20.92 -25.27 -35.19
C THR A 102 -22.25 -24.86 -34.55
N ILE A 103 -23.29 -24.64 -35.36
CA ILE A 103 -24.63 -24.33 -34.87
C ILE A 103 -25.18 -25.47 -34.01
N LEU A 104 -24.97 -26.73 -34.39
CA LEU A 104 -25.43 -27.89 -33.60
C LEU A 104 -24.66 -28.05 -32.29
N THR A 105 -23.36 -27.71 -32.27
CA THR A 105 -22.57 -27.73 -31.03
C THR A 105 -22.94 -26.59 -30.08
N GLU A 106 -23.30 -25.42 -30.59
CA GLU A 106 -23.71 -24.25 -29.79
C GLU A 106 -25.22 -24.17 -29.54
N ALA A 107 -26.02 -24.94 -30.28
CA ALA A 107 -27.48 -25.04 -30.15
C ALA A 107 -27.97 -25.14 -28.69
N PRO A 108 -27.39 -25.99 -27.81
CA PRO A 108 -27.83 -26.07 -26.42
C PRO A 108 -27.43 -24.86 -25.56
N ALA A 109 -26.44 -24.06 -25.97
CA ALA A 109 -26.02 -22.86 -25.24
C ALA A 109 -27.00 -21.68 -25.44
N PHE A 110 -27.69 -21.59 -26.58
CA PHE A 110 -28.68 -20.55 -26.83
C PHE A 110 -29.88 -20.59 -25.86
N PRO A 111 -30.59 -21.71 -25.65
CA PRO A 111 -31.67 -21.76 -24.66
C PRO A 111 -31.15 -21.63 -23.23
N ALA A 112 -29.92 -22.11 -22.94
CA ALA A 112 -29.31 -21.94 -21.63
C ALA A 112 -29.02 -20.48 -21.30
N THR A 113 -28.45 -19.72 -22.24
CA THR A 113 -28.19 -18.28 -22.08
C THR A 113 -29.47 -17.46 -22.10
N ALA A 114 -30.46 -17.81 -22.94
CA ALA A 114 -31.77 -17.19 -22.92
C ALA A 114 -32.51 -17.40 -21.58
N SER A 115 -32.40 -18.60 -20.99
CA SER A 115 -32.93 -18.90 -19.66
C SER A 115 -32.20 -18.11 -18.56
N GLN A 116 -30.87 -17.99 -18.65
CA GLN A 116 -30.08 -17.17 -17.72
C GLN A 116 -30.44 -15.67 -17.83
N LEU A 117 -30.62 -15.14 -19.04
CA LEU A 117 -31.00 -13.74 -19.25
C LEU A 117 -32.43 -13.47 -18.76
N THR A 118 -33.37 -14.40 -19.00
CA THR A 118 -34.73 -14.30 -18.45
C THR A 118 -34.69 -14.33 -16.92
N SER A 119 -33.89 -15.24 -16.33
CA SER A 119 -33.70 -15.31 -14.88
C SER A 119 -33.06 -14.04 -14.29
N LEU A 120 -32.20 -13.34 -15.02
CA LEU A 120 -31.64 -12.05 -14.59
C LEU A 120 -32.65 -10.91 -14.73
N HIS A 121 -33.51 -10.97 -15.74
CA HIS A 121 -34.57 -9.99 -15.95
C HIS A 121 -35.65 -10.08 -14.86
N ASP A 122 -35.95 -11.29 -14.39
CA ASP A 122 -36.92 -11.54 -13.32
C ASP A 122 -36.40 -11.18 -11.92
N LEU A 123 -35.12 -10.81 -11.79
CA LEU A 123 -34.54 -10.38 -10.52
C LEU A 123 -35.00 -8.95 -10.20
N PRO A 124 -35.74 -8.71 -9.10
CA PRO A 124 -36.17 -7.38 -8.74
C PRO A 124 -34.93 -6.55 -8.39
N LEU A 125 -34.61 -5.57 -9.23
CA LEU A 125 -33.60 -4.58 -8.90
C LEU A 125 -34.03 -3.84 -7.62
N PRO A 126 -33.13 -3.67 -6.64
CA PRO A 126 -33.46 -2.93 -5.42
C PRO A 126 -33.95 -1.51 -5.79
N PRO A 127 -34.88 -0.95 -5.02
CA PRO A 127 -35.54 0.30 -5.37
C PRO A 127 -34.50 1.41 -5.53
N THR A 128 -34.48 2.01 -6.72
CA THR A 128 -33.51 3.05 -7.12
C THR A 128 -33.54 4.27 -6.20
N GLU A 129 -34.66 4.51 -5.51
CA GLU A 129 -34.83 5.53 -4.46
C GLU A 129 -33.84 5.39 -3.29
N SER A 130 -33.48 4.17 -2.92
CA SER A 130 -32.48 3.91 -1.86
C SER A 130 -31.08 4.32 -2.31
N PHE A 131 -30.73 4.09 -3.57
CA PHE A 131 -29.45 4.49 -4.13
C PHE A 131 -29.38 5.99 -4.37
N THR A 132 -30.46 6.62 -4.86
CA THR A 132 -30.49 8.08 -5.05
C THR A 132 -30.43 8.82 -3.72
N SER A 133 -31.10 8.32 -2.67
CA SER A 133 -30.98 8.88 -1.32
C SER A 133 -29.58 8.70 -0.72
N LEU A 134 -28.90 7.57 -0.98
CA LEU A 134 -27.50 7.37 -0.57
C LEU A 134 -26.57 8.35 -1.29
N VAL A 135 -26.73 8.53 -2.60
CA VAL A 135 -25.97 9.52 -3.38
C VAL A 135 -26.24 10.94 -2.87
N ALA A 136 -27.49 11.26 -2.51
CA ALA A 136 -27.85 12.56 -1.95
C ALA A 136 -27.20 12.84 -0.57
N LEU A 137 -26.79 11.81 0.17
CA LEU A 137 -26.08 11.96 1.45
C LEU A 137 -24.57 12.18 1.29
N SER A 138 -23.99 11.88 0.12
CA SER A 138 -22.56 12.06 -0.14
C SER A 138 -22.00 13.46 0.20
N PRO A 139 -22.63 14.60 -0.16
CA PRO A 139 -22.08 15.91 0.20
C PRO A 139 -22.10 16.16 1.72
N ARG A 140 -23.09 15.60 2.44
CA ARG A 140 -23.18 15.74 3.89
C ARG A 140 -22.10 14.93 4.59
N ILE A 141 -21.75 13.75 4.06
CA ILE A 141 -20.64 12.94 4.56
C ILE A 141 -19.32 13.69 4.37
N ALA A 142 -19.08 14.27 3.20
CA ALA A 142 -17.88 15.07 2.92
C ALA A 142 -17.74 16.29 3.86
N GLN A 143 -18.85 17.00 4.13
CA GLN A 143 -18.86 18.12 5.08
C GLN A 143 -18.54 17.66 6.52
N LEU A 144 -19.08 16.52 6.95
CA LEU A 144 -18.80 15.96 8.28
C LEU A 144 -17.35 15.52 8.40
N GLU A 145 -16.77 14.93 7.37
CA GLU A 145 -15.36 14.55 7.33
C GLU A 145 -14.43 15.76 7.48
N GLN A 146 -14.70 16.85 6.75
CA GLN A 146 -13.94 18.10 6.91
C GLN A 146 -14.02 18.65 8.32
N ASN A 147 -15.22 18.66 8.92
CA ASN A 147 -15.41 19.08 10.30
C ASN A 147 -14.67 18.16 11.29
N GLN A 148 -14.67 16.85 11.06
CA GLN A 148 -13.96 15.88 11.88
C GLN A 148 -12.44 16.12 11.83
N LEU A 149 -11.89 16.42 10.65
CA LEU A 149 -10.48 16.76 10.51
C LEU A 149 -10.12 18.05 11.26
N ALA A 150 -10.95 19.10 11.15
CA ALA A 150 -10.76 20.34 11.90
C ALA A 150 -10.80 20.10 13.42
N GLN A 151 -11.80 19.36 13.91
CA GLN A 151 -11.91 19.00 15.33
C GLN A 151 -10.72 18.16 15.80
N ALA A 152 -10.23 17.22 15.00
CA ALA A 152 -9.06 16.42 15.35
C ALA A 152 -7.80 17.28 15.53
N GLN A 153 -7.62 18.29 14.67
CA GLN A 153 -6.52 19.25 14.79
C GLN A 153 -6.65 20.06 16.08
N GLU A 154 -7.83 20.62 16.36
CA GLU A 154 -8.10 21.39 17.57
C GLU A 154 -7.88 20.57 18.84
N ILE A 155 -8.38 19.33 18.88
CA ILE A 155 -8.17 18.41 20.01
C ILE A 155 -6.68 18.13 20.20
N SER A 156 -5.92 17.93 19.12
CA SER A 156 -4.48 17.69 19.20
C SER A 156 -3.74 18.88 19.82
N ASP A 157 -4.13 20.10 19.47
CA ASP A 157 -3.50 21.32 19.98
C ASP A 157 -3.91 21.63 21.41
N LEU A 158 -5.18 21.40 21.76
CA LEU A 158 -5.64 21.49 23.14
C LEU A 158 -4.92 20.48 24.03
N ARG A 159 -4.69 19.26 23.56
CA ARG A 159 -3.90 18.25 24.29
C ARG A 159 -2.45 18.67 24.51
N LYS A 160 -1.81 19.29 23.50
CA LYS A 160 -0.45 19.84 23.67
C LYS A 160 -0.42 20.97 24.70
N LYS A 161 -1.40 21.88 24.64
CA LYS A 161 -1.50 23.03 25.57
C LYS A 161 -1.79 22.56 26.99
N SER A 162 -2.72 21.64 27.18
CA SER A 162 -3.04 21.08 28.49
C SER A 162 -1.87 20.28 29.07
N GLY A 163 -1.17 19.49 28.24
CA GLY A 163 0.04 18.79 28.63
C GLY A 163 1.12 19.75 29.15
N LYS A 164 1.37 20.85 28.44
CA LYS A 164 2.33 21.88 28.90
C LYS A 164 1.90 22.53 30.22
N ALA A 165 0.62 22.83 30.39
CA ALA A 165 0.11 23.42 31.63
C ALA A 165 0.27 22.47 32.82
N VAL A 166 -0.04 21.18 32.63
CA VAL A 166 0.12 20.14 33.67
C VAL A 166 1.59 19.94 34.02
N LEU A 167 2.47 19.85 33.03
CA LEU A 167 3.92 19.74 33.27
C LEU A 167 4.44 20.95 34.05
N ARG A 168 4.06 22.17 33.64
CA ARG A 168 4.48 23.39 34.33
C ARG A 168 3.97 23.43 35.76
N TRP A 169 2.72 23.05 35.99
CA TRP A 169 2.14 22.95 37.32
C TRP A 169 2.92 21.93 38.18
N HIS A 170 3.23 20.75 37.64
CA HIS A 170 3.98 19.73 38.36
C HIS A 170 5.41 20.22 38.72
N GLU A 171 6.12 20.83 37.77
CA GLU A 171 7.47 21.35 38.00
C GLU A 171 7.52 22.45 39.07
N VAL A 172 6.58 23.41 39.00
CA VAL A 172 6.60 24.58 39.89
C VAL A 172 5.93 24.27 41.21
N MET A 173 4.70 23.77 41.18
CA MET A 173 3.91 23.59 42.39
C MET A 173 4.29 22.32 43.13
N VAL A 174 4.48 21.18 42.46
CA VAL A 174 4.77 19.94 43.18
C VAL A 174 6.26 19.87 43.52
N LEU A 175 7.13 19.88 42.51
CA LEU A 175 8.57 19.73 42.71
C LEU A 175 9.21 20.97 43.32
N GLY A 176 8.78 22.17 42.91
CA GLY A 176 9.27 23.42 43.49
C GLY A 176 8.94 23.54 44.96
N GLN A 177 7.68 23.37 45.37
CA GLN A 177 7.32 23.41 46.78
C GLN A 177 7.97 22.27 47.57
N GLY A 178 8.05 21.06 47.01
CA GLY A 178 8.73 19.93 47.66
C GLY A 178 10.20 20.24 47.99
N ARG A 179 10.92 20.90 47.09
CA ARG A 179 12.29 21.37 47.35
C ARG A 179 12.35 22.41 48.47
N CYS A 180 11.46 23.40 48.47
CA CYS A 180 11.40 24.41 49.53
C CYS A 180 11.09 23.77 50.89
N TRP A 181 10.12 22.86 50.95
CA TRP A 181 9.77 22.13 52.16
C TRP A 181 10.93 21.29 52.69
N ALA A 182 11.63 20.57 51.82
CA ALA A 182 12.79 19.77 52.20
C ALA A 182 13.93 20.65 52.74
N GLU A 183 14.18 21.81 52.14
CA GLU A 183 15.16 22.76 52.63
C GLU A 183 14.79 23.30 54.02
N TRP A 184 13.52 23.67 54.20
CA TRP A 184 13.02 24.18 55.48
C TRP A 184 13.10 23.12 56.57
N ASP A 185 12.68 21.88 56.30
CA ASP A 185 12.82 20.75 57.22
C ASP A 185 14.31 20.52 57.59
N SER A 186 15.22 20.59 56.61
CA SER A 186 16.66 20.48 56.89
C SER A 186 17.17 21.59 57.82
N ARG A 187 16.76 22.84 57.60
CA ARG A 187 17.12 23.99 58.44
C ARG A 187 16.55 23.86 59.85
N VAL A 188 15.28 23.45 59.98
CA VAL A 188 14.63 23.23 61.27
C VAL A 188 15.34 22.11 62.04
N ARG A 189 15.64 20.98 61.39
CA ARG A 189 16.41 19.88 62.01
C ARG A 189 17.82 20.29 62.41
N GLN A 190 18.45 21.21 61.70
CA GLN A 190 19.75 21.76 62.10
C GLN A 190 19.61 22.62 63.36
N ALA A 191 18.64 23.53 63.38
CA ALA A 191 18.35 24.38 64.54
C ALA A 191 17.97 23.53 65.77
N GLU A 192 17.13 22.50 65.61
CA GLU A 192 16.76 21.57 66.70
C GLU A 192 18.00 20.84 67.25
N ARG A 193 18.89 20.37 66.37
CA ARG A 193 20.15 19.74 66.80
C ARG A 193 21.04 20.70 67.57
N ASP A 194 21.11 21.96 67.17
CA ASP A 194 21.93 22.96 67.84
C ASP A 194 21.32 23.38 69.20
N VAL A 195 20.00 23.56 69.30
CA VAL A 195 19.31 23.77 70.58
C VAL A 195 19.54 22.61 71.53
N ARG A 196 19.35 21.37 71.07
CA ARG A 196 19.55 20.16 71.88
C ARG A 196 20.99 20.02 72.37
N ARG A 197 21.98 20.46 71.58
CA ARG A 197 23.39 20.49 72.02
C ARG A 197 23.61 21.48 73.15
N GLU A 198 23.01 22.66 73.09
CA GLU A 198 23.10 23.65 74.17
C GLU A 198 22.36 23.21 75.42
N GLU A 199 21.16 22.63 75.29
CA GLU A 199 20.43 22.04 76.42
C GLU A 199 21.27 20.98 77.16
N ILE A 200 21.90 20.07 76.42
CA ILE A 200 22.79 19.05 77.01
C ILE A 200 24.00 19.69 77.72
N LYS A 201 24.55 20.80 77.21
CA LYS A 201 25.65 21.51 77.90
C LYS A 201 25.17 22.12 79.21
N ILE A 202 24.01 22.79 79.19
CA ILE A 202 23.41 23.39 80.38
C ILE A 202 23.08 22.32 81.43
N GLU A 203 22.51 21.18 81.04
CA GLU A 203 22.25 20.06 81.96
C GLU A 203 23.53 19.49 82.59
N ARG A 204 24.63 19.41 81.82
CA ARG A 204 25.93 18.96 82.33
C ARG A 204 26.56 19.98 83.29
N GLU A 205 26.41 21.27 83.02
CA GLU A 205 26.87 22.34 83.89
C GLU A 205 26.03 22.42 85.19
N ALA A 206 24.72 22.16 85.09
CA ALA A 206 23.80 22.16 86.24
C ALA A 206 23.90 20.88 87.10
N GLY A 207 24.19 19.72 86.50
CA GLY A 207 24.40 18.45 87.20
C GLY A 207 25.84 18.21 87.69
N GLY A 208 26.76 19.15 87.42
CA GLY A 208 28.16 19.12 87.83
C GLY A 208 28.49 19.95 89.08
N ALA A 209 27.48 20.47 89.78
CA ALA A 209 27.58 21.12 91.10
C ALA A 209 26.93 20.25 92.17
#